data_AF-A0A0U2WLP2-F1
#
_entry.id   AF-A0A0U2WLP2-F1
#
_cell.length_a   1.000
_cell.length_b   1.000
_cell.length_c   1.000
_cell.angle_alpha   90.00
_cell.angle_beta   90.00
_cell.angle_gamma   90.00
#
_symmetry.space_group_name_H-M   'P 1'
#
loop_
_entity.id
_entity.type
_entity.pdbx_description
1 polymer ?
#
loop_
_entity_poly.entity_id
_entity_poly.type
_entity_poly.pdbx_seq_one_letter_code
_entity_poly.pdbx_strand_id
1 'polypeptide(L)'
;MMTIAEVSEKFDLSQDTLRYYERIGLIPRVNRNKSGVRNYTEEDCKWVEFIKCMRSAGLPVEVLIEYVGLFQQGDETMEARKELLIEQRNQLVKRIEEMKKTLERLNYKIERYEQAIVTKEKTLKRPEI
;
A
#
# COMPACT_ATOMS: atom_id res chain seq x y z
N MET A 1 24.58 -4.20 1.79
CA MET A 1 24.16 -4.47 0.39
C MET A 1 23.37 -5.78 0.37
N MET A 2 22.39 -5.93 -0.51
CA MET A 2 21.52 -7.11 -0.60
C MET A 2 21.26 -7.51 -2.05
N THR A 3 21.19 -8.81 -2.32
CA THR A 3 20.73 -9.37 -3.59
C THR A 3 19.23 -9.19 -3.78
N ILE A 4 18.74 -9.34 -5.00
CA ILE A 4 17.29 -9.28 -5.27
C ILE A 4 16.51 -10.37 -4.53
N ALA A 5 17.11 -11.54 -4.26
CA ALA A 5 16.48 -12.61 -3.50
C ALA A 5 16.28 -12.22 -2.03
N GLU A 6 17.31 -11.67 -1.39
CA GLU A 6 17.22 -11.22 0.00
C GLU A 6 16.23 -10.06 0.17
N VAL A 7 16.18 -9.12 -0.79
CA VAL A 7 15.19 -8.02 -0.78
C VAL A 7 13.78 -8.55 -1.01
N SER A 8 13.62 -9.53 -1.90
CA SER A 8 12.35 -10.20 -2.18
C SER A 8 11.78 -10.86 -0.91
N GLU A 9 12.60 -11.60 -0.17
CA GLU A 9 12.22 -12.21 1.11
C GLU A 9 11.93 -11.15 2.18
N LYS A 10 12.82 -10.16 2.35
CA LYS A 10 12.69 -9.12 3.37
C LYS A 10 11.39 -8.33 3.25
N PHE A 11 10.99 -8.01 2.04
CA PHE A 11 9.82 -7.17 1.78
C PHE A 11 8.61 -7.94 1.29
N ASP A 12 8.64 -9.27 1.24
CA ASP A 12 7.53 -10.10 0.74
C ASP A 12 7.02 -9.61 -0.62
N LEU A 13 7.95 -9.44 -1.56
CA LEU A 13 7.70 -9.04 -2.93
C LEU A 13 8.35 -10.05 -3.85
N SER A 14 7.69 -10.45 -4.93
CA SER A 14 8.37 -11.28 -5.94
C SER A 14 9.56 -10.52 -6.53
N GLN A 15 10.61 -11.25 -6.91
CA GLN A 15 11.73 -10.63 -7.60
C GLN A 15 11.29 -9.93 -8.90
N ASP A 16 10.25 -10.43 -9.57
CA ASP A 16 9.70 -9.80 -10.77
C ASP A 16 8.99 -8.49 -10.46
N THR A 17 8.32 -8.36 -9.31
CA THR A 17 7.80 -7.08 -8.83
C THR A 17 8.91 -6.08 -8.57
N LEU A 18 10.04 -6.50 -7.98
CA LEU A 18 11.20 -5.62 -7.78
C LEU A 18 11.80 -5.16 -9.12
N ARG A 19 11.95 -6.08 -10.09
CA ARG A 19 12.39 -5.75 -11.46
C ARG A 19 11.41 -4.82 -12.15
N TYR A 20 10.11 -5.04 -11.93
CA TYR A 20 9.05 -4.20 -12.48
C TYR A 20 9.14 -2.78 -11.91
N TYR A 21 9.24 -2.63 -10.59
CA TYR A 21 9.36 -1.33 -9.92
C TYR A 21 10.53 -0.51 -10.45
N GLU A 22 11.71 -1.12 -10.59
CA GLU A 22 12.86 -0.44 -11.20
C GLU A 22 12.59 -0.09 -12.66
N ARG A 23 12.03 -1.01 -13.45
CA ARG A 23 11.80 -0.83 -14.89
C ARG A 23 10.87 0.35 -15.20
N ILE A 24 9.84 0.56 -14.38
CA ILE A 24 8.88 1.64 -14.58
C ILE A 24 9.24 2.93 -13.84
N GLY A 25 10.35 2.95 -13.10
CA GLY A 25 10.80 4.14 -12.38
C GLY A 25 10.09 4.39 -11.03
N LEU A 26 9.49 3.36 -10.43
CA LEU A 26 8.98 3.46 -9.06
C LEU A 26 10.09 3.47 -8.01
N ILE A 27 11.23 2.87 -8.31
CA ILE A 27 12.44 3.01 -7.50
C ILE A 27 13.57 3.52 -8.38
N PRO A 28 14.57 4.22 -7.81
CA PRO A 28 15.79 4.55 -8.53
C PRO A 28 16.47 3.32 -9.13
N ARG A 29 17.30 3.53 -10.15
CA ARG A 29 18.08 2.44 -10.74
C ARG A 29 19.00 1.83 -9.69
N VAL A 30 18.94 0.51 -9.58
CA VAL A 30 19.68 -0.23 -8.55
C VAL A 30 21.10 -0.52 -9.07
N ASN A 31 22.08 -0.36 -8.18
CA ASN A 31 23.46 -0.70 -8.48
C ASN A 31 23.63 -2.17 -8.87
N ARG A 32 24.66 -2.46 -9.66
CA ARG A 32 25.05 -3.84 -10.02
C ARG A 32 26.42 -4.18 -9.47
N ASN A 33 26.59 -5.41 -9.01
CA ASN A 33 27.90 -5.91 -8.62
C ASN A 33 28.76 -6.25 -9.85
N LYS A 34 30.01 -6.68 -9.63
CA LYS A 34 30.96 -7.04 -10.69
C LYS A 34 30.45 -8.14 -11.64
N SER A 35 29.54 -8.99 -11.18
CA SER A 35 28.93 -10.05 -11.98
C SER A 35 27.65 -9.61 -12.72
N GLY A 36 27.33 -8.31 -12.69
CA GLY A 36 26.15 -7.74 -13.35
C GLY A 36 24.82 -7.96 -12.61
N VAL A 37 24.86 -8.49 -11.38
CA VAL A 37 23.66 -8.78 -10.57
C VAL A 37 23.28 -7.55 -9.74
N ARG A 38 21.97 -7.26 -9.63
CA ARG A 38 21.45 -6.18 -8.79
C ARG A 38 21.91 -6.33 -7.34
N ASN A 39 22.39 -5.24 -6.78
CA ASN A 39 22.97 -5.15 -5.45
C ASN A 39 22.39 -3.92 -4.75
N TYR A 40 21.34 -4.14 -3.98
CA TYR A 40 20.56 -3.10 -3.30
C TYR A 40 21.34 -2.55 -2.10
N THR A 41 21.47 -1.24 -2.06
CA THR A 41 21.93 -0.49 -0.90
C THR A 41 20.83 -0.41 0.16
N GLU A 42 21.15 0.15 1.33
CA GLU A 42 20.14 0.47 2.34
C GLU A 42 19.16 1.54 1.84
N GLU A 43 19.63 2.49 1.04
CA GLU A 43 18.78 3.52 0.44
C GLU A 43 17.80 2.91 -0.58
N ASP A 44 18.26 1.99 -1.43
CA ASP A 44 17.38 1.26 -2.35
C ASP A 44 16.30 0.48 -1.57
N CYS A 45 16.66 -0.12 -0.43
CA CYS A 45 15.70 -0.80 0.44
C CYS A 45 14.66 0.15 1.03
N LYS A 46 15.04 1.37 1.41
CA LYS A 46 14.09 2.40 1.89
C LYS A 46 13.11 2.81 0.79
N TRP A 47 13.58 2.91 -0.45
CA TRP A 47 12.70 3.13 -1.61
C TRP A 47 11.71 1.99 -1.82
N VAL A 48 12.17 0.73 -1.76
CA VAL A 48 11.30 -0.44 -1.87
C VAL A 48 10.22 -0.43 -0.78
N GLU A 49 10.60 -0.15 0.47
CA GLU A 49 9.68 -0.06 1.60
C GLU A 49 8.65 1.05 1.39
N PHE A 50 9.09 2.25 1.02
CA PHE A 50 8.23 3.40 0.74
C PHE A 50 7.20 3.08 -0.35
N ILE A 51 7.64 2.55 -1.48
CA ILE A 51 6.76 2.22 -2.61
C ILE A 51 5.80 1.09 -2.23
N LYS A 52 6.26 0.06 -1.52
CA LYS A 52 5.39 -1.01 -1.01
C LYS A 52 4.27 -0.44 -0.14
N CYS A 53 4.60 0.47 0.77
CA CYS A 53 3.63 1.12 1.66
C CYS A 53 2.60 1.93 0.86
N MET A 54 3.06 2.83 -0.01
CA MET A 54 2.19 3.70 -0.80
C MET A 54 1.28 2.92 -1.75
N ARG A 55 1.81 1.89 -2.42
CA ARG A 55 1.03 1.00 -3.28
C ARG A 55 -0.03 0.23 -2.50
N SER A 56 0.30 -0.26 -1.31
CA SER A 56 -0.65 -0.96 -0.42
C SER A 56 -1.78 -0.04 0.07
N ALA A 57 -1.48 1.24 0.27
CA ALA A 57 -2.48 2.28 0.56
C ALA A 57 -3.28 2.73 -0.68
N GLY A 58 -3.03 2.11 -1.84
CA GLY A 58 -3.75 2.35 -3.08
C GLY A 58 -3.39 3.66 -3.77
N LEU A 59 -2.17 4.18 -3.59
CA LEU A 59 -1.73 5.33 -4.38
C LEU A 59 -1.48 4.92 -5.85
N PRO A 60 -1.82 5.78 -6.83
CA PRO A 60 -1.59 5.51 -8.24
C PRO A 60 -0.12 5.30 -8.56
N VAL A 61 0.18 4.40 -9.51
CA VAL A 61 1.55 4.11 -9.92
C VAL A 61 2.20 5.35 -10.54
N GLU A 62 1.43 6.05 -11.37
CA GLU A 62 1.87 7.19 -12.17
C GLU A 62 2.35 8.33 -11.27
N VAL A 63 1.62 8.60 -10.17
CA VAL A 63 1.96 9.62 -9.19
C VAL A 63 3.25 9.27 -8.44
N LEU A 64 3.46 7.98 -8.13
CA LEU A 64 4.69 7.54 -7.46
C LEU A 64 5.90 7.60 -8.39
N ILE A 65 5.73 7.31 -9.68
CA ILE A 65 6.78 7.51 -10.70
C ILE A 65 7.13 8.98 -10.80
N GLU A 66 6.14 9.88 -10.85
CA GLU A 66 6.36 11.33 -10.87
C GLU A 66 7.14 11.79 -9.64
N TYR A 67 6.75 11.34 -8.44
CA TYR A 67 7.46 11.66 -7.20
C TYR A 67 8.93 11.23 -7.23
N VAL A 68 9.21 10.02 -7.70
CA VAL A 68 10.59 9.50 -7.83
C VAL A 68 11.38 10.29 -8.87
N GLY A 69 10.74 10.64 -10.00
CA GLY A 69 11.34 11.47 -11.05
C GLY A 69 11.69 12.87 -10.56
N LEU A 70 10.83 13.49 -9.75
CA LEU A 70 11.12 14.78 -9.11
C LEU A 70 12.26 14.63 -8.09
N PHE A 71 12.26 13.56 -7.29
CA PHE A 71 13.33 13.31 -6.31
C PHE A 71 14.71 13.24 -6.98
N GLN A 72 14.80 12.57 -8.14
CA GLN A 72 16.06 12.43 -8.87
C GLN A 72 16.61 13.74 -9.46
N GLN A 73 15.78 14.79 -9.59
CA GLN A 73 16.22 16.13 -10.00
C GLN A 73 16.88 16.90 -8.85
N GLY A 74 16.81 16.40 -7.61
CA GLY A 74 17.44 17.01 -6.46
C GLY A 74 16.57 18.07 -5.78
N ASP A 75 17.22 18.97 -5.04
CA ASP A 75 16.56 19.81 -4.05
C ASP A 75 15.67 20.92 -4.63
N GLU A 76 15.86 21.27 -5.90
CA GLU A 76 15.02 22.25 -6.60
C GLU A 76 13.55 21.83 -6.70
N THR A 77 13.25 20.53 -6.63
CA THR A 77 11.89 19.98 -6.71
C THR A 77 11.24 19.72 -5.34
N MET A 78 11.88 20.13 -4.23
CA MET A 78 11.38 19.82 -2.89
C MET A 78 9.93 20.27 -2.66
N GLU A 79 9.55 21.47 -3.12
CA GLU A 79 8.18 21.96 -2.92
C GLU A 79 7.18 21.18 -3.78
N ALA A 80 7.50 20.91 -5.06
CA ALA A 80 6.65 20.10 -5.94
C ALA A 80 6.42 18.69 -5.38
N ARG A 81 7.48 18.05 -4.84
CA ARG A 81 7.37 16.75 -4.16
C ARG A 81 6.42 16.80 -2.97
N LYS A 82 6.54 17.85 -2.15
CA LYS A 82 5.70 18.05 -0.97
C LYS A 82 4.24 18.31 -1.35
N GLU A 83 3.97 19.12 -2.36
CA GLU A 83 2.62 19.37 -2.87
C GLU A 83 1.96 18.09 -3.37
N LEU A 84 2.68 17.28 -4.15
CA LEU A 84 2.20 15.98 -4.63
C LEU A 84 1.83 15.06 -3.45
N LEU A 85 2.66 14.98 -2.41
CA LEU A 85 2.37 14.18 -1.22
C LEU A 85 1.16 14.71 -0.43
N ILE A 86 0.99 16.03 -0.33
CA ILE A 86 -0.17 16.66 0.33
C ILE A 86 -1.46 16.29 -0.42
N GLU A 87 -1.45 16.35 -1.75
CA GLU A 87 -2.60 15.97 -2.56
C GLU A 87 -2.97 14.50 -2.37
N GLN A 88 -1.99 13.60 -2.45
CA GLN A 88 -2.22 12.17 -2.25
C GLN A 88 -2.69 11.84 -0.82
N ARG A 89 -2.19 12.55 0.20
CA ARG A 89 -2.66 12.45 1.57
C ARG A 89 -4.14 12.84 1.66
N ASN A 90 -4.55 13.95 1.06
CA ASN A 90 -5.94 14.41 1.11
C ASN A 90 -6.88 13.39 0.44
N GLN A 91 -6.47 12.83 -0.69
CA GLN A 91 -7.22 11.76 -1.37
C GLN A 91 -7.31 10.48 -0.52
N LEU A 92 -6.23 10.10 0.18
CA LEU A 92 -6.24 8.97 1.11
C LEU A 92 -7.20 9.20 2.30
N VAL A 93 -7.20 10.40 2.89
CA VAL A 93 -8.13 10.77 3.97
C VAL A 93 -9.59 10.60 3.52
N LYS A 94 -9.93 11.11 2.34
CA LYS A 94 -11.28 10.97 1.79
C LYS A 94 -11.70 9.50 1.63
N ARG A 95 -10.80 8.65 1.10
CA ARG A 95 -11.06 7.20 0.97
C ARG A 95 -11.24 6.53 2.33
N ILE A 96 -10.46 6.94 3.34
CA ILE A 96 -10.61 6.42 4.72
C ILE A 96 -12.00 6.75 5.27
N GLU A 97 -12.50 7.97 5.06
CA GLU A 97 -13.85 8.36 5.51
C GLU A 97 -14.95 7.55 4.81
N GLU A 98 -14.82 7.31 3.50
CA GLU A 98 -15.75 6.47 2.73
C GLU A 98 -15.72 5.01 3.20
N MET A 99 -14.53 4.46 3.47
CA MET A 99 -14.37 3.12 4.02
C MET A 99 -14.98 2.99 5.42
N LYS A 100 -14.85 4.01 6.28
CA LYS A 100 -15.49 4.04 7.61
C LYS A 100 -17.01 4.00 7.51
N LYS A 101 -17.62 4.83 6.64
CA LYS A 101 -19.07 4.80 6.39
C LYS A 101 -19.54 3.44 5.88
N THR A 102 -18.73 2.80 5.03
CA THR A 102 -19.02 1.46 4.51
C THR A 102 -18.97 0.42 5.63
N LEU A 103 -17.95 0.49 6.49
CA LEU A 103 -17.79 -0.39 7.64
C LEU A 103 -18.97 -0.26 8.62
N GLU A 104 -19.42 0.95 8.92
CA GLU A 104 -20.61 1.19 9.76
C GLU A 104 -21.85 0.51 9.19
N ARG A 105 -22.07 0.61 7.87
CA ARG A 105 -23.20 -0.05 7.20
C ARG A 105 -23.10 -1.56 7.26
N LEU A 106 -21.90 -2.13 7.15
CA LEU A 106 -21.67 -3.57 7.29
C LEU A 106 -21.98 -4.03 8.72
N ASN A 107 -21.48 -3.31 9.72
CA ASN A 107 -21.74 -3.60 11.14
C ASN A 107 -23.24 -3.59 11.44
N TYR A 108 -23.96 -2.58 10.97
CA TYR A 108 -25.42 -2.51 11.12
C TYR A 108 -26.14 -3.73 10.51
N LYS A 109 -25.70 -4.18 9.33
CA LYS A 109 -26.28 -5.37 8.70
C LYS A 109 -26.01 -6.65 9.48
N ILE A 110 -24.79 -6.80 10.02
CA ILE A 110 -24.42 -7.96 10.84
C ILE A 110 -25.27 -7.99 12.11
N GLU A 111 -25.36 -6.88 12.84
CA GLU A 111 -26.17 -6.77 14.05
C GLU A 111 -27.65 -7.14 13.80
N ARG A 112 -28.20 -6.70 12.66
CA ARG A 112 -29.58 -7.05 12.26
C ARG A 112 -29.77 -8.55 12.08
N TYR A 113 -28.80 -9.27 11.52
CA TYR A 113 -28.88 -10.72 11.41
C TYR A 113 -28.80 -11.39 12.79
N GLU A 114 -27.91 -10.93 13.66
CA GLU A 114 -27.77 -11.45 15.02
C GLU A 114 -29.06 -11.27 15.82
N GLN A 115 -29.68 -10.10 15.77
CA GLN A 115 -30.95 -9.83 16.43
C GLN A 115 -32.09 -10.71 15.88
N ALA A 116 -32.18 -10.86 14.56
CA ALA A 116 -33.19 -11.71 13.93
C ALA A 116 -33.01 -13.21 14.27
N ILE A 117 -31.76 -13.67 14.38
CA ILE A 117 -31.42 -15.03 14.83
C ILE A 117 -31.83 -15.21 16.30
N VAL A 118 -31.47 -14.27 17.19
CA VAL A 118 -31.84 -14.32 18.61
C VAL A 118 -33.36 -14.31 18.78
N THR A 119 -34.10 -13.51 18.01
CA THR A 119 -35.57 -13.52 18.05
C THR A 119 -36.13 -14.86 17.59
N LYS A 120 -35.62 -15.43 16.50
CA LYS A 120 -36.04 -16.76 16.02
C LYS A 120 -35.73 -17.86 17.04
N GLU A 121 -34.55 -17.88 17.64
CA GLU A 121 -34.19 -18.85 18.69
C GLU A 121 -35.07 -18.70 19.94
N LYS A 122 -35.37 -17.47 20.37
CA LYS A 122 -36.28 -17.22 21.50
C LYS A 122 -37.72 -17.67 21.20
N THR A 123 -38.20 -17.50 19.96
CA THR A 123 -39.51 -18.02 19.56
C THR A 123 -39.55 -19.55 19.46
N LEU A 124 -38.42 -20.19 19.13
CA LEU A 124 -38.29 -21.66 19.10
C LEU A 124 -38.12 -22.27 20.50
N LYS A 125 -37.58 -21.52 21.48
CA LYS A 125 -37.36 -21.97 22.87
C LYS A 125 -38.54 -21.72 23.83
N ARG A 126 -39.64 -21.11 23.38
CA ARG A 126 -40.86 -20.94 24.19
C ARG A 126 -41.73 -22.20 24.05
N PRO A 127 -42.04 -22.92 25.13
CA PRO A 127 -42.40 -24.34 25.08
C PRO A 127 -43.84 -24.58 24.58
N GLU A 128 -44.02 -25.70 23.87
CA GLU A 128 -45.31 -26.39 23.79
C GLU A 128 -45.80 -26.73 25.21
N ILE A 129 -47.10 -26.54 25.39
CA ILE A 129 -47.87 -26.59 26.65
C ILE A 129 -47.65 -27.90 27.41
#